data_AF-F5LBC5-F1
#
_entry.id   AF-F5LBC5-F1
#
_cell.length_a   1.000
_cell.length_b   1.000
_cell.length_c   1.000
_cell.angle_alpha   90.00
_cell.angle_beta   90.00
_cell.angle_gamma   90.00
#
_symmetry.space_group_name_H-M   'P 1'
#
loop_
_entity.id
_entity.type
_entity.pdbx_description
1 polymer ?
#
loop_
_entity_poly.entity_id
_entity_poly.type
_entity_poly.pdbx_seq_one_letter_code
_entity_poly.pdbx_strand_id
1 'polypeptide(L)' 'MKLKEVLLGVFDGLPGLEEAFKSVYPKADVQHCVIHKVRNTLNRVRAKDRNEVVEDLICSPS' A
#
# COMPACT_ATOMS: atom_id res chain seq x y z
N MET A 1 24.57 -1.94 -16.23
CA MET A 1 23.96 -1.37 -15.01
C MET A 1 23.25 -2.50 -14.29
N LYS A 2 23.72 -2.90 -13.10
CA LYS A 2 23.08 -3.97 -12.29
C LYS A 2 22.27 -3.33 -11.15
N LEU A 3 21.12 -3.91 -10.86
CA LEU A 3 20.35 -3.62 -9.65
C LEU A 3 21.24 -3.89 -8.43
N LYS A 4 21.36 -2.92 -7.51
CA LYS A 4 22.24 -3.07 -6.33
C LYS A 4 21.53 -3.82 -5.20
N GLU A 5 20.34 -3.36 -4.82
CA GLU A 5 19.56 -3.93 -3.73
C GLU A 5 18.11 -3.42 -3.84
N VAL A 6 17.14 -4.26 -3.47
CA VAL A 6 15.75 -3.85 -3.32
C VAL A 6 15.50 -3.71 -1.82
N LEU A 7 15.09 -2.52 -1.39
CA LEU A 7 14.83 -2.21 0.02
C LEU A 7 13.34 -2.30 0.36
N LEU A 8 12.45 -2.05 -0.60
CA LEU A 8 11.01 -1.96 -0.35
C LEU A 8 10.20 -2.43 -1.56
N GLY A 9 9.26 -3.34 -1.31
CA GLY A 9 8.17 -3.69 -2.22
C GLY A 9 6.86 -3.03 -1.77
N VAL A 10 6.11 -2.45 -2.72
CA VAL A 10 4.80 -1.85 -2.44
C VAL A 10 3.71 -2.61 -3.18
N PHE A 11 2.83 -3.29 -2.45
CA PHE A 11 1.81 -4.17 -3.03
C PHE A 11 0.40 -3.81 -2.55
N ASP A 12 -0.61 -4.21 -3.29
CA ASP A 12 -2.01 -4.06 -2.90
C ASP A 12 -2.48 -5.11 -1.87
N GLY A 13 -1.66 -6.14 -1.61
CA GLY A 13 -1.98 -7.23 -0.69
C GLY A 13 -2.54 -8.47 -1.37
N LEU A 14 -2.30 -8.65 -2.68
CA LEU A 14 -2.67 -9.86 -3.39
C LEU A 14 -2.10 -11.12 -2.69
N PRO A 15 -2.92 -12.14 -2.38
CA PRO A 15 -2.45 -13.37 -1.75
C PRO A 15 -1.32 -14.03 -2.52
N GLY A 16 -0.27 -14.48 -1.82
CA GLY A 16 0.91 -15.11 -2.42
C GLY A 16 1.92 -14.17 -3.08
N LEU A 17 1.59 -12.88 -3.30
CA LEU A 17 2.51 -11.93 -3.91
C LEU A 17 3.67 -11.55 -2.98
N GLU A 18 3.38 -11.36 -1.68
CA GLU A 18 4.43 -11.09 -0.69
C GLU A 18 5.39 -12.27 -0.54
N GLU A 19 4.87 -13.49 -0.54
CA GLU A 19 5.67 -14.73 -0.44
C GLU A 19 6.57 -14.88 -1.67
N ALA A 20 6.00 -14.71 -2.87
CA ALA A 20 6.76 -14.73 -4.12
C ALA A 20 7.83 -13.62 -4.15
N PHE A 21 7.50 -12.41 -3.69
CA PHE A 21 8.45 -11.31 -3.65
C PHE A 21 9.60 -11.57 -2.68
N LYS A 22 9.30 -12.00 -1.44
CA LYS A 22 10.33 -12.33 -0.44
C LYS A 22 11.19 -13.52 -0.83
N SER A 23 10.72 -14.41 -1.71
CA SER A 23 11.55 -15.48 -2.28
C SER A 23 12.70 -14.95 -3.15
N VAL A 24 12.50 -13.79 -3.80
CA VAL A 24 13.50 -13.13 -4.67
C VAL A 24 14.27 -12.06 -3.90
N TYR A 25 13.60 -11.32 -3.01
CA TYR A 25 14.15 -10.21 -2.23
C TYR A 25 13.90 -10.40 -0.73
N PRO A 26 14.57 -11.36 -0.07
CA PRO A 26 14.29 -11.72 1.32
C PRO A 26 14.63 -10.61 2.34
N LYS A 27 15.43 -9.62 1.93
CA LYS A 27 15.82 -8.46 2.77
C LYS A 27 14.96 -7.22 2.54
N ALA A 28 14.11 -7.23 1.52
CA ALA A 28 13.25 -6.09 1.23
C ALA A 28 12.07 -6.07 2.19
N ASP A 29 11.77 -4.88 2.71
CA ASP A 29 10.54 -4.65 3.44
C ASP A 29 9.34 -4.67 2.48
N VAL A 30 8.16 -4.90 3.05
CA VAL A 30 6.91 -4.91 2.30
C VAL A 30 5.95 -3.91 2.92
N GLN A 31 5.45 -3.00 2.08
CA GLN A 31 4.45 -2.02 2.45
C GLN A 31 3.19 -2.22 1.61
N HIS A 32 2.03 -2.13 2.26
CA HIS A 32 0.77 -2.04 1.52
C HIS A 32 0.61 -0.68 0.86
N CYS A 33 0.23 -0.68 -0.40
CA CYS A 33 0.02 0.51 -1.21
C CYS A 33 -1.08 1.37 -0.58
N VAL A 34 -0.66 2.53 -0.05
CA VAL A 34 -1.57 3.51 0.58
C VAL A 34 -2.65 3.96 -0.41
N ILE A 35 -2.32 4.12 -1.70
CA ILE A 35 -3.29 4.50 -2.72
C ILE A 35 -4.38 3.44 -2.89
N HIS A 36 -4.02 2.16 -2.94
CA HIS A 36 -5.01 1.08 -3.00
C HIS A 36 -5.84 1.01 -1.72
N LYS A 37 -5.21 1.22 -0.55
CA LYS A 37 -5.92 1.28 0.75
C LYS A 37 -6.95 2.41 0.78
N VAL A 38 -6.55 3.63 0.41
CA VAL A 38 -7.45 4.80 0.34
C VAL A 38 -8.59 4.56 -0.65
N ARG A 39 -8.30 4.12 -1.88
CA ARG A 39 -9.34 3.85 -2.89
C ARG A 39 -10.34 2.79 -2.42
N ASN A 40 -9.86 1.69 -1.85
CA ASN A 40 -10.73 0.63 -1.33
C ASN A 40 -11.62 1.14 -0.20
N THR A 41 -11.10 1.99 0.69
CA THR A 41 -11.89 2.63 1.74
C THR A 41 -12.95 3.57 1.16
N LEU A 42 -12.58 4.47 0.24
CA LEU A 42 -13.51 5.46 -0.33
C LEU A 42 -14.65 4.83 -1.15
N ASN A 43 -14.43 3.65 -1.75
CA ASN A 43 -15.48 2.90 -2.43
C ASN A 43 -16.62 2.48 -1.49
N ARG A 44 -16.35 2.38 -0.18
CA ARG A 44 -17.34 2.03 0.85
C ARG A 44 -17.97 3.25 1.52
N VAL A 45 -17.52 4.45 1.16
CA VAL A 45 -17.96 5.73 1.76
C VAL A 45 -18.97 6.42 0.83
N ARG A 46 -20.01 7.01 1.43
CA ARG A 46 -21.00 7.80 0.69
C ARG A 46 -20.31 9.00 0.04
N ALA A 47 -20.71 9.36 -1.19
CA ALA A 47 -20.03 10.40 -1.96
C ALA A 47 -19.85 11.73 -1.19
N LYS A 48 -20.83 12.11 -0.37
CA LYS A 48 -20.81 13.32 0.47
C LYS A 48 -19.74 13.33 1.58
N ASP A 49 -19.35 12.15 2.07
CA ASP A 49 -18.45 12.00 3.23
C ASP A 49 -17.00 11.68 2.77
N ARG A 50 -16.76 11.58 1.46
CA ARG A 50 -15.45 11.17 0.91
C ARG A 50 -14.31 12.13 1.25
N ASN A 51 -14.55 13.43 1.20
CA ASN A 51 -13.49 14.43 1.41
C ASN A 51 -12.98 14.39 2.85
N GLU A 52 -13.91 14.35 3.82
CA GLU A 52 -13.59 14.21 5.25
C GLU A 52 -12.81 12.92 5.52
N VAL A 53 -13.25 11.80 4.95
CA VAL A 53 -12.55 10.52 5.11
C VAL A 53 -11.16 10.52 4.45
N VAL A 54 -10.95 11.25 3.34
CA VAL A 54 -9.60 11.39 2.74
C VAL A 54 -8.67 12.17 3.65
N GLU A 55 -9.13 13.30 4.20
CA GLU A 55 -8.35 14.11 5.13
C GLU A 55 -7.94 13.28 6.35
N ASP A 56 -8.87 12.53 6.93
CA ASP A 56 -8.58 11.65 8.07
C ASP A 56 -7.62 10.50 7.73
N LEU A 57 -7.67 9.94 6.51
CA LEU A 57 -6.83 8.79 6.14
C LEU A 57 -5.40 9.18 5.76
N ILE A 58 -5.16 10.39 5.29
CA ILE A 58 -3.87 10.82 4.71
C ILE A 58 -3.20 11.93 5.52
N CYS A 59 -3.98 12.82 6.14
CA CYS A 59 -3.48 14.00 6.85
C CYS A 59 -3.57 13.90 8.38
N SER A 60 -4.17 12.85 8.95
CA SER A 60 -4.13 12.65 10.40
C SER A 60 -2.69 12.36 10.84
N PRO A 61 -2.15 13.10 11.84
CA PRO A 61 -0.83 12.82 12.38
C PRO A 61 -0.92 11.51 13.17
N SER A 62 -0.49 10.41 12.56
CA SER A 62 -0.21 9.15 13.27
C SER A 62 1.03 9.28 14.14
#